data_AF-A0A9D1FW91-F1
#
_entry.id   AF-A0A9D1FW91-F1
#
_cell.length_a   1.000
_cell.length_b   1.000
_cell.length_c   1.000
_cell.angle_alpha   90.00
_cell.angle_beta   90.00
_cell.angle_gamma   90.00
#
_symmetry.space_group_name_H-M   'P 1'
#
loop_
_entity.id
_entity.type
_entity.pdbx_description
1 polymer ?
#
loop_
_entity_poly.entity_id
_entity_poly.type
_entity_poly.pdbx_seq_one_letter_code
_entity_poly.pdbx_strand_id
1 'polypeptide(L)'
;MENLKSNLENQRTKYREYFTKSVAEIQKRIDEIKPLDVQEDIFADFEAESSGKKWQTEVLQMLENDISKDIYLKFREILSKRSNYTCSGCATCCNLACSEFSPEELQRRAQNGDNFAQQFLSVFVPYSSREEARKVYPQYIELLEQTKEDEVYFYHCPKLTEDKRCSDYENRPQICRDFPDNPLTLLPASCGFCGWKKENEEMTLLLHAMIEIVEYYTEKVKGEK
;
A
#
# COMPACT_ATOMS: atom_id res chain seq x y z
N MET A 1 18.69 -14.52 -9.89
CA MET A 1 17.34 -13.94 -10.14
C MET A 1 16.63 -13.93 -8.80
N GLU A 2 16.37 -12.75 -8.24
CA GLU A 2 15.55 -12.63 -7.03
C GLU A 2 14.16 -13.24 -7.32
N ASN A 3 13.78 -14.26 -6.56
CA ASN A 3 12.49 -14.91 -6.69
C ASN A 3 11.41 -13.98 -6.09
N LEU A 4 10.41 -13.57 -6.87
CA LEU A 4 9.31 -12.71 -6.41
C LEU A 4 8.65 -13.25 -5.12
N LYS A 5 8.57 -14.58 -4.99
CA LYS A 5 8.09 -15.26 -3.78
C LYS A 5 8.96 -14.94 -2.56
N SER A 6 10.27 -15.07 -2.71
CA SER A 6 11.22 -14.76 -1.63
C SER A 6 11.18 -13.28 -1.25
N ASN A 7 10.97 -12.38 -2.22
CA ASN A 7 10.77 -10.96 -1.92
C ASN A 7 9.51 -10.72 -1.08
N LEU A 8 8.38 -11.32 -1.46
CA LEU A 8 7.13 -11.19 -0.71
C LEU A 8 7.20 -11.81 0.71
N GLU A 9 7.80 -13.00 0.84
CA GLU A 9 8.00 -13.64 2.14
C GLU A 9 8.91 -12.81 3.06
N ASN A 10 9.95 -12.20 2.50
CA ASN A 10 10.82 -11.28 3.21
C ASN A 10 10.08 -10.01 3.64
N GLN A 11 9.28 -9.40 2.75
CA GLN A 11 8.44 -8.25 3.10
C GLN A 11 7.50 -8.58 4.27
N ARG A 12 6.81 -9.74 4.23
CA ARG A 12 5.91 -10.19 5.31
C ARG A 12 6.65 -10.40 6.63
N THR A 13 7.85 -10.97 6.58
CA THR A 13 8.69 -11.17 7.78
C THR A 13 9.09 -9.83 8.39
N LYS A 14 9.67 -8.94 7.57
CA LYS A 14 10.06 -7.60 7.99
C LYS A 14 8.87 -6.79 8.53
N TYR A 15 7.72 -6.85 7.87
CA TYR A 15 6.50 -6.18 8.32
C TYR A 15 6.14 -6.58 9.76
N ARG A 16 6.10 -7.89 10.05
CA ARG A 16 5.80 -8.39 11.41
C ARG A 16 6.80 -7.91 12.45
N GLU A 17 8.08 -7.83 12.09
CA GLU A 17 9.12 -7.30 12.97
C GLU A 17 8.91 -5.80 13.24
N TYR A 18 8.67 -4.99 12.21
CA TYR A 18 8.40 -3.56 12.37
C TYR A 18 7.10 -3.30 13.12
N PHE A 19 6.05 -4.08 12.87
CA PHE A 19 4.80 -4.00 13.60
C PHE A 19 5.02 -4.24 15.09
N THR A 20 5.69 -5.34 15.45
CA THR A 20 5.99 -5.67 16.86
C THR A 20 6.78 -4.57 17.55
N LYS A 21 7.81 -4.03 16.87
CA LYS A 21 8.63 -2.92 17.41
C LYS A 21 7.82 -1.63 17.55
N SER A 22 6.96 -1.32 16.58
CA SER A 22 6.14 -0.11 16.56
C SER A 22 5.07 -0.15 17.66
N VAL A 23 4.46 -1.32 17.92
CA VAL A 23 3.54 -1.50 19.05
C VAL A 23 4.25 -1.18 20.36
N ALA A 24 5.44 -1.74 20.58
CA ALA A 24 6.20 -1.51 21.79
C ALA A 24 6.57 -0.02 21.98
N GLU A 25 6.98 0.67 20.93
CA GLU A 25 7.35 2.09 21.01
C GLU A 25 6.13 3.00 21.23
N ILE A 26 5.01 2.72 20.55
CA ILE A 26 3.76 3.47 20.74
C ILE A 26 3.22 3.24 22.16
N GLN A 27 3.20 2.00 22.64
CA GLN A 27 2.77 1.68 24.01
C GLN A 27 3.65 2.41 25.04
N LYS A 28 4.96 2.40 24.84
CA LYS A 28 5.88 3.13 25.71
C LYS A 28 5.55 4.62 25.78
N ARG A 29 5.26 5.27 24.64
CA ARG A 29 4.84 6.68 24.61
C ARG A 29 3.51 6.93 25.32
N ILE A 30 2.57 5.99 25.22
CA ILE A 30 1.28 6.04 25.94
C ILE A 30 1.51 5.95 27.45
N ASP A 31 2.39 5.03 27.89
CA ASP A 31 2.73 4.82 29.29
C ASP A 31 3.49 6.01 29.90
N GLU A 32 4.35 6.67 29.13
CA GLU A 32 5.12 7.86 29.56
C GLU A 32 4.22 9.03 29.97
N ILE A 33 3.03 9.15 29.38
CA ILE A 33 2.05 10.20 29.70
C ILE A 33 0.92 9.70 30.63
N LYS A 34 1.01 8.47 31.13
CA LYS A 34 0.01 7.89 32.03
C LYS A 34 0.04 8.57 33.41
N PRO A 35 -1.08 9.10 33.93
CA PRO A 35 -1.16 9.64 35.28
C PRO A 35 -0.93 8.56 36.34
N LEU A 36 -0.22 8.90 37.42
CA LEU A 36 0.12 7.97 38.50
C LEU A 36 -1.08 7.44 39.28
N ASP A 37 -2.18 8.19 39.28
CA ASP A 37 -3.44 7.85 39.96
C ASP A 37 -4.35 6.93 39.13
N VAL A 38 -4.00 6.66 37.87
CA VAL A 38 -4.74 5.75 36.99
C VAL A 38 -4.08 4.38 37.01
N GLN A 39 -4.83 3.33 37.39
CA GLN A 39 -4.31 1.95 37.41
C GLN A 39 -4.76 1.14 36.20
N GLU A 40 -5.88 1.51 35.62
CA GLU A 40 -6.54 0.86 34.50
C GLU A 40 -5.77 1.00 33.18
N ASP A 41 -6.16 0.20 32.19
CA ASP A 41 -5.62 0.27 30.83
C ASP A 41 -6.15 1.48 30.06
N ILE A 42 -5.43 1.92 29.02
CA ILE A 42 -5.81 3.07 28.18
C ILE A 42 -7.20 2.91 27.53
N PHE A 43 -7.65 1.67 27.32
CA PHE A 43 -8.96 1.36 26.73
C PHE A 43 -10.10 1.25 27.75
N ALA A 44 -9.86 1.54 29.04
CA ALA A 44 -10.92 1.51 30.04
C ALA A 44 -11.94 2.64 29.86
N ASP A 45 -13.16 2.40 30.35
CA ASP A 45 -14.21 3.41 30.40
C ASP A 45 -13.96 4.36 31.57
N PHE A 46 -13.64 5.62 31.25
CA PHE A 46 -13.33 6.66 32.22
C PHE A 46 -14.43 7.74 32.27
N GLU A 47 -14.75 8.20 33.47
CA GLU A 47 -15.66 9.32 33.70
C GLU A 47 -15.12 10.62 33.08
N ALA A 48 -16.00 11.49 32.58
CA ALA A 48 -15.67 12.65 31.73
C ALA A 48 -14.62 13.62 32.32
N GLU A 49 -14.52 13.70 33.64
CA GLU A 49 -13.62 14.61 34.36
C GLU A 49 -12.44 13.92 35.06
N SER A 50 -12.31 12.60 34.89
CA SER A 50 -11.27 11.80 35.52
C SER A 50 -9.89 12.00 34.90
N SER A 51 -8.83 11.70 35.65
CA SER A 51 -7.46 11.68 35.16
C SER A 51 -7.29 10.71 33.98
N GLY A 52 -8.00 9.58 33.99
CA GLY A 52 -7.99 8.61 32.89
C GLY A 52 -8.60 9.19 31.60
N LYS A 53 -9.67 9.99 31.68
CA LYS A 53 -10.25 10.63 30.48
C LYS A 53 -9.34 11.70 29.89
N LYS A 54 -8.64 12.45 30.76
CA LYS A 54 -7.61 13.41 30.33
C LYS A 54 -6.45 12.69 29.64
N TRP A 55 -5.98 11.58 30.21
CA TRP A 55 -4.95 10.73 29.59
C TRP A 55 -5.36 10.23 28.21
N GLN A 56 -6.59 9.71 28.06
CA GLN A 56 -7.14 9.32 26.74
C GLN A 56 -7.11 10.48 25.73
N THR A 57 -7.44 11.69 26.17
CA THR A 57 -7.42 12.89 25.31
C THR A 57 -6.01 13.24 24.87
N GLU A 58 -5.04 13.20 25.78
CA GLU A 58 -3.63 13.46 25.47
C GLU A 58 -3.04 12.39 24.54
N VAL A 59 -3.38 11.11 24.74
CA VAL A 59 -2.99 10.01 23.85
C VAL A 59 -3.54 10.24 22.44
N LEU A 60 -4.83 10.56 22.30
CA LEU A 60 -5.42 10.86 20.99
C LEU A 60 -4.72 12.04 20.31
N GLN A 61 -4.44 13.11 21.07
CA GLN A 61 -3.73 14.27 20.54
C GLN A 61 -2.34 13.88 20.02
N MET A 62 -1.59 13.07 20.76
CA MET A 62 -0.28 12.57 20.36
C MET A 62 -0.34 11.69 19.09
N LEU A 63 -1.30 10.76 19.04
CA LEU A 63 -1.47 9.84 17.91
C LEU A 63 -1.86 10.60 16.62
N GLU A 64 -2.83 11.50 16.71
CA GLU A 64 -3.40 12.21 15.57
C GLU A 64 -2.55 13.40 15.08
N ASN A 65 -1.89 14.12 15.99
CA ASN A 65 -1.21 15.37 15.62
C ASN A 65 0.31 15.25 15.54
N ASP A 66 0.91 14.35 16.31
CA ASP A 66 2.36 14.17 16.32
C ASP A 66 2.73 12.99 15.41
N ILE A 67 2.29 11.79 15.77
CA ILE A 67 2.71 10.56 15.07
C ILE A 67 2.17 10.53 13.64
N SER A 68 0.87 10.77 13.44
CA SER A 68 0.27 10.76 12.09
C SER A 68 0.88 11.82 11.17
N LYS A 69 1.26 12.97 11.72
CA LYS A 69 1.92 14.04 10.95
C LYS A 69 3.32 13.65 10.51
N ASP A 70 4.11 13.04 11.39
CA ASP A 70 5.44 12.54 11.04
C ASP A 70 5.36 11.44 9.98
N ILE A 71 4.40 10.51 10.11
CA ILE A 71 4.11 9.48 9.12
C ILE A 71 3.81 10.12 7.75
N TYR A 72 2.89 11.09 7.71
CA TYR A 72 2.50 11.77 6.48
C TYR A 72 3.68 12.48 5.80
N LEU A 73 4.50 13.19 6.58
CA LEU A 73 5.69 13.87 6.05
C LEU A 73 6.69 12.88 5.46
N LYS A 74 6.89 11.72 6.11
CA LYS A 74 7.77 10.67 5.60
C LYS A 74 7.22 9.99 4.34
N PHE A 75 5.93 9.72 4.27
CA PHE A 75 5.31 9.22 3.02
C PHE A 75 5.51 10.19 1.86
N ARG A 76 5.29 11.49 2.09
CA ARG A 76 5.53 12.51 1.05
C ARG A 76 6.98 12.56 0.59
N GLU A 77 7.92 12.45 1.52
CA GLU A 77 9.35 12.37 1.20
C GLU A 77 9.63 11.18 0.28
N ILE A 78 9.15 9.98 0.64
CA ILE A 78 9.31 8.75 -0.14
C ILE A 78 8.70 8.89 -1.54
N LEU A 79 7.46 9.38 -1.62
CA LEU A 79 6.76 9.55 -2.90
C LEU A 79 7.44 10.59 -3.79
N SER A 80 8.01 11.65 -3.21
CA SER A 80 8.74 12.66 -3.99
C SER A 80 9.99 12.09 -4.68
N LYS A 81 10.70 11.16 -4.03
CA LYS A 81 11.90 10.49 -4.57
C LYS A 81 11.59 9.62 -5.78
N ARG A 82 10.33 9.21 -5.98
CA ARG A 82 9.89 8.46 -7.16
C ARG A 82 10.25 9.18 -8.46
N SER A 83 10.20 10.51 -8.47
CA SER A 83 10.52 11.34 -9.64
C SER A 83 11.95 11.19 -10.16
N ASN A 84 12.87 10.65 -9.35
CA ASN A 84 14.25 10.35 -9.76
C ASN A 84 14.35 9.08 -10.64
N TYR A 85 13.25 8.36 -10.82
CA TYR A 85 13.19 7.10 -11.56
C TYR A 85 12.16 7.21 -12.69
N THR A 86 12.42 6.46 -13.75
CA THR A 86 11.59 6.49 -14.95
C THR A 86 11.29 5.07 -15.41
N CYS A 87 10.16 4.91 -16.11
CA CYS A 87 9.84 3.64 -16.76
C CYS A 87 10.95 3.23 -17.74
N SER A 88 11.48 2.02 -17.57
CA SER A 88 12.54 1.44 -18.42
C SER A 88 12.00 0.75 -19.68
N GLY A 89 10.68 0.72 -19.88
CA GLY A 89 10.06 -0.05 -20.97
C GLY A 89 10.13 -1.56 -20.76
N CYS A 90 10.12 -2.05 -19.50
CA CYS A 90 10.13 -3.48 -19.20
C CYS A 90 8.82 -4.22 -19.58
N ALA A 91 7.78 -3.46 -19.95
CA ALA A 91 6.44 -3.92 -20.33
C ALA A 91 5.62 -4.68 -19.29
N THR A 92 6.14 -4.93 -18.08
CA THR A 92 5.45 -5.77 -17.09
C THR A 92 4.07 -5.24 -16.70
N CYS A 93 3.97 -3.97 -16.28
CA CYS A 93 2.68 -3.37 -15.93
C CYS A 93 1.76 -3.15 -17.13
N CYS A 94 2.31 -3.05 -18.35
CA CYS A 94 1.52 -2.94 -19.57
C CYS A 94 0.96 -4.29 -20.01
N ASN A 95 1.69 -5.37 -19.79
CA ASN A 95 1.29 -6.73 -20.11
C ASN A 95 0.39 -7.34 -19.05
N LEU A 96 0.60 -7.02 -17.78
CA LEU A 96 -0.13 -7.67 -16.69
C LEU A 96 -0.48 -6.64 -15.60
N ALA A 97 -1.52 -5.87 -15.86
CA ALA A 97 -2.17 -5.08 -14.82
C ALA A 97 -3.13 -5.99 -14.03
N CYS A 98 -3.11 -5.87 -12.71
CA CYS A 98 -3.93 -6.66 -11.80
C CYS A 98 -4.91 -5.75 -11.08
N SER A 99 -6.14 -6.21 -10.90
CA SER A 99 -7.19 -5.49 -10.19
C SER A 99 -8.00 -6.48 -9.35
N GLU A 100 -8.34 -6.08 -8.13
CA GLU A 100 -9.31 -6.80 -7.29
C GLU A 100 -10.75 -6.67 -7.81
N PHE A 101 -11.01 -5.71 -8.70
CA PHE A 101 -12.31 -5.49 -9.32
C PHE A 101 -12.40 -6.16 -10.67
N SER A 102 -13.54 -6.82 -10.92
CA SER A 102 -13.89 -7.42 -12.21
C SER A 102 -14.08 -6.34 -13.30
N PRO A 103 -14.07 -6.73 -14.59
CA PRO A 103 -14.39 -5.79 -15.67
C PRO A 103 -15.75 -5.11 -15.50
N GLU A 104 -16.77 -5.85 -15.08
CA GLU A 104 -18.12 -5.34 -14.84
C GLU A 104 -18.15 -4.36 -13.67
N GLU A 105 -17.42 -4.67 -12.60
CA GLU A 105 -17.33 -3.81 -11.43
C GLU A 105 -16.58 -2.50 -11.74
N LEU A 106 -15.47 -2.58 -12.47
CA LEU A 106 -14.76 -1.39 -12.96
C LEU A 106 -15.67 -0.53 -13.85
N GLN A 107 -16.45 -1.14 -14.74
CA GLN A 107 -17.40 -0.41 -15.58
C GLN A 107 -18.46 0.32 -14.74
N ARG A 108 -19.03 -0.37 -13.75
CA ARG A 108 -20.01 0.20 -12.82
C ARG A 108 -19.41 1.37 -12.04
N ARG A 109 -18.21 1.20 -11.49
CA ARG A 109 -17.48 2.27 -10.77
C ARG A 109 -17.20 3.47 -11.65
N ALA A 110 -16.73 3.24 -12.88
CA ALA A 110 -16.46 4.30 -13.84
C ALA A 110 -17.72 5.09 -14.20
N GLN A 111 -18.87 4.41 -14.37
CA GLN A 111 -20.18 5.05 -14.59
C GLN A 111 -20.63 5.89 -13.38
N ASN A 112 -20.26 5.48 -12.17
CA ASN A 112 -20.53 6.20 -10.93
C ASN A 112 -19.52 7.33 -10.64
N GLY A 113 -18.61 7.65 -11.57
CA GLY A 113 -17.67 8.76 -11.44
C GLY A 113 -16.34 8.41 -10.78
N ASP A 114 -16.01 7.14 -10.61
CA ASP A 114 -14.71 6.71 -10.10
C ASP A 114 -13.60 7.01 -11.12
N ASN A 115 -12.74 7.98 -10.79
CA ASN A 115 -11.65 8.44 -11.65
C ASN A 115 -10.59 7.37 -11.91
N PHE A 116 -10.31 6.49 -10.94
CA PHE A 116 -9.36 5.40 -11.15
C PHE A 116 -9.92 4.42 -12.16
N ALA A 117 -11.16 3.97 -12.00
CA ALA A 117 -11.81 3.02 -12.90
C ALA A 117 -11.95 3.59 -14.32
N GLN A 118 -12.30 4.87 -14.46
CA GLN A 118 -12.34 5.56 -15.75
C GLN A 118 -10.98 5.54 -16.46
N GLN A 119 -9.90 5.92 -15.76
CA GLN A 119 -8.56 5.91 -16.33
C GLN A 119 -8.08 4.48 -16.63
N PHE A 120 -8.32 3.54 -15.73
CA PHE A 120 -7.91 2.15 -15.89
C PHE A 120 -8.54 1.54 -17.14
N LEU A 121 -9.87 1.67 -17.31
CA LEU A 121 -10.59 1.16 -18.48
C LEU A 121 -10.26 1.90 -19.78
N SER A 122 -9.72 3.13 -19.71
CA SER A 122 -9.23 3.83 -20.90
C SER A 122 -7.92 3.27 -21.46
N VAL A 123 -7.19 2.49 -20.65
CA VAL A 123 -5.86 1.94 -20.98
C VAL A 123 -5.89 0.44 -21.14
N PHE A 124 -6.60 -0.23 -20.26
CA PHE A 124 -6.47 -1.66 -20.03
C PHE A 124 -7.73 -2.40 -20.48
N VAL A 125 -7.52 -3.50 -21.20
CA VAL A 125 -8.58 -4.44 -21.59
C VAL A 125 -8.36 -5.77 -20.88
N PRO A 126 -9.42 -6.45 -20.44
CA PRO A 126 -9.28 -7.69 -19.71
C PRO A 126 -8.72 -8.80 -20.59
N TYR A 127 -7.91 -9.67 -20.01
CA TYR A 127 -7.65 -10.97 -20.62
C TYR A 127 -8.93 -11.80 -20.66
N SER A 128 -9.07 -12.65 -21.69
CA SER A 128 -10.20 -13.56 -21.80
C SER A 128 -10.21 -14.66 -20.73
N SER A 129 -9.03 -14.98 -20.18
CA SER A 129 -8.88 -15.93 -19.08
C SER A 129 -7.56 -15.72 -18.33
N ARG A 130 -7.48 -16.30 -17.12
CA ARG A 130 -6.24 -16.38 -16.32
C ARG A 130 -5.14 -17.12 -17.07
N GLU A 131 -5.49 -18.10 -17.89
CA GLU A 131 -4.57 -18.92 -18.69
C GLU A 131 -3.90 -18.10 -19.79
N GLU A 132 -4.60 -17.16 -20.43
CA GLU A 132 -3.97 -16.23 -21.37
C GLU A 132 -2.98 -15.30 -20.64
N ALA A 133 -3.36 -14.75 -19.49
CA ALA A 133 -2.46 -13.96 -18.66
C ALA A 133 -1.22 -14.76 -18.21
N ARG A 134 -1.40 -16.05 -17.88
CA ARG A 134 -0.31 -16.96 -17.49
C ARG A 134 0.70 -17.19 -18.59
N LYS A 135 0.28 -17.24 -19.86
CA LYS A 135 1.22 -17.37 -20.99
C LYS A 135 2.19 -16.18 -21.08
N VAL A 136 1.77 -15.01 -20.61
CA VAL A 136 2.56 -13.78 -20.66
C VAL A 136 3.48 -13.64 -19.42
N TYR A 137 2.97 -13.93 -18.23
CA TYR A 137 3.71 -13.78 -16.96
C TYR A 137 3.48 -14.96 -15.99
N PRO A 138 4.01 -16.16 -16.30
CA PRO A 138 3.71 -17.37 -15.54
C PRO A 138 4.16 -17.29 -14.08
N GLN A 139 5.34 -16.69 -13.82
CA GLN A 139 5.90 -16.55 -12.47
C GLN A 139 5.04 -15.69 -11.54
N TYR A 140 4.36 -14.67 -12.09
CA TYR A 140 3.52 -13.78 -11.30
C TYR A 140 2.17 -14.44 -10.98
N ILE A 141 1.57 -15.11 -11.96
CA ILE A 141 0.33 -15.86 -11.74
C ILE A 141 0.54 -16.99 -10.73
N GLU A 142 1.66 -17.72 -10.82
CA GLU A 142 2.01 -18.77 -9.85
C GLU A 142 2.18 -18.19 -8.44
N LEU A 143 2.78 -17.01 -8.30
CA LEU A 143 2.91 -16.33 -7.01
C LEU A 143 1.52 -16.03 -6.40
N LEU A 144 0.62 -15.43 -7.18
CA LEU A 144 -0.74 -15.10 -6.71
C LEU A 144 -1.53 -16.35 -6.28
N GLU A 145 -1.34 -17.49 -6.95
CA GLU A 145 -2.01 -18.75 -6.59
C GLU A 145 -1.51 -19.31 -5.26
N GLN A 146 -0.23 -19.12 -4.97
CA GLN A 146 0.39 -19.60 -3.73
C GLN A 146 0.06 -18.70 -2.54
N THR A 147 -0.20 -17.42 -2.76
CA THR A 147 -0.48 -16.46 -1.68
C THR A 147 -1.92 -16.51 -1.15
N LYS A 148 -2.82 -17.24 -1.84
CA LYS A 148 -4.27 -17.31 -1.53
C LYS A 148 -4.91 -15.93 -1.37
N GLU A 149 -4.48 -14.97 -2.18
CA GLU A 149 -5.17 -13.69 -2.29
C GLU A 149 -6.55 -13.88 -2.93
N ASP A 150 -7.43 -12.90 -2.71
CA ASP A 150 -8.80 -12.87 -3.26
C ASP A 150 -8.81 -12.97 -4.79
N GLU A 151 -9.99 -13.11 -5.39
CA GLU A 151 -10.12 -13.19 -6.84
C GLU A 151 -9.54 -11.94 -7.53
N VAL A 152 -8.43 -12.12 -8.26
CA VAL A 152 -7.77 -11.05 -9.01
C VAL A 152 -8.07 -11.19 -10.50
N TYR A 153 -8.37 -10.06 -11.14
CA TYR A 153 -8.61 -9.94 -12.58
C TYR A 153 -7.39 -9.37 -13.29
N PHE A 154 -7.10 -9.89 -14.48
CA PHE A 154 -5.91 -9.55 -15.26
C PHE A 154 -6.26 -8.77 -16.51
N TYR A 155 -5.47 -7.73 -16.79
CA TYR A 155 -5.66 -6.84 -17.92
C TYR A 155 -4.34 -6.56 -18.64
N HIS A 156 -4.44 -6.15 -19.89
CA HIS A 156 -3.30 -5.72 -20.70
C HIS A 156 -3.59 -4.42 -21.45
N CYS A 157 -2.53 -3.72 -21.83
CA CYS A 157 -2.59 -2.49 -22.60
C CYS A 157 -2.42 -2.80 -24.09
N PRO A 158 -3.39 -2.47 -24.96
CA PRO A 158 -3.28 -2.70 -26.40
C PRO A 158 -2.31 -1.73 -27.09
N LYS A 159 -1.85 -0.68 -26.38
CA LYS A 159 -0.85 0.28 -26.88
C LYS A 159 0.60 -0.23 -26.73
N LEU A 160 0.81 -1.44 -26.21
CA LEU A 160 2.14 -2.03 -26.12
C LEU A 160 2.57 -2.59 -27.48
N THR A 161 3.70 -2.11 -28.00
CA THR A 161 4.28 -2.58 -29.26
C THR A 161 5.06 -3.88 -29.08
N GLU A 162 5.39 -4.55 -30.19
CA GLU A 162 6.25 -5.75 -30.21
C GLU A 162 7.61 -5.50 -29.54
N ASP A 163 8.14 -4.28 -29.66
CA ASP A 163 9.38 -3.82 -29.02
C ASP A 163 9.23 -3.52 -27.52
N LYS A 164 8.10 -3.89 -26.89
CA LYS A 164 7.81 -3.68 -25.46
C LYS A 164 7.75 -2.20 -25.05
N ARG A 165 7.43 -1.32 -25.99
CA ARG A 165 7.28 0.13 -25.75
C ARG A 165 5.83 0.56 -25.88
N CYS A 166 5.45 1.63 -25.19
CA CYS A 166 4.15 2.25 -25.40
C CYS A 166 4.17 3.02 -26.72
N SER A 167 3.22 2.75 -27.61
CA SER A 167 3.04 3.47 -28.88
C SER A 167 2.64 4.93 -28.69
N ASP A 168 2.19 5.30 -27.49
CA ASP A 168 1.66 6.62 -27.15
C ASP A 168 2.20 7.10 -25.80
N TYR A 169 3.52 6.98 -25.62
CA TYR A 169 4.18 7.21 -24.34
C TYR A 169 3.95 8.63 -23.80
N GLU A 170 4.02 9.66 -24.66
CA GLU A 170 3.89 11.06 -24.25
C GLU A 170 2.46 11.45 -23.84
N ASN A 171 1.43 10.77 -24.34
CA ASN A 171 0.03 11.02 -23.98
C ASN A 171 -0.53 10.00 -22.99
N ARG A 172 0.35 9.22 -22.33
CA ARG A 172 -0.09 8.24 -21.34
C ARG A 172 -0.90 8.91 -20.21
N PRO A 173 -2.01 8.30 -19.76
CA PRO A 173 -2.83 8.86 -18.69
C PRO A 173 -2.13 8.79 -17.33
N GLN A 174 -2.69 9.48 -16.35
CA GLN A 174 -2.06 9.69 -15.05
C GLN A 174 -1.80 8.37 -14.31
N ILE A 175 -2.71 7.41 -14.40
CA ILE A 175 -2.51 6.05 -13.85
C ILE A 175 -1.21 5.38 -14.35
N CYS A 176 -0.82 5.60 -15.61
CA CYS A 176 0.43 5.08 -16.16
C CYS A 176 1.65 5.94 -15.75
N ARG A 177 1.46 7.24 -15.48
CA ARG A 177 2.54 8.15 -15.05
C ARG A 177 2.90 7.93 -13.60
N ASP A 178 1.92 7.59 -12.78
CA ASP A 178 2.06 7.44 -11.34
C ASP A 178 2.44 6.02 -10.92
N PHE A 179 2.26 5.03 -11.80
CA PHE A 179 2.71 3.66 -11.50
C PHE A 179 4.25 3.51 -11.47
N PRO A 180 4.85 2.84 -10.47
CA PRO A 180 4.22 2.35 -9.24
C PRO A 180 3.96 3.49 -8.26
N ASP A 181 2.81 3.47 -7.60
CA ASP A 181 2.37 4.51 -6.67
C ASP A 181 2.86 4.28 -5.24
N ASN A 182 3.31 3.06 -4.93
CA ASN A 182 3.88 2.69 -3.63
C ASN A 182 5.12 1.78 -3.79
N PRO A 183 6.14 1.90 -2.90
CA PRO A 183 7.34 1.05 -2.92
C PRO A 183 7.09 -0.44 -2.61
N LEU A 184 5.93 -0.81 -2.05
CA LEU A 184 5.64 -2.20 -1.71
C LEU A 184 5.24 -3.03 -2.92
N THR A 185 4.77 -2.38 -3.99
CA THR A 185 4.47 -2.98 -5.30
C THR A 185 5.53 -4.02 -5.70
N LEU A 186 5.07 -5.19 -6.13
CA LEU A 186 5.95 -6.24 -6.65
C LEU A 186 6.44 -5.82 -8.05
N LEU A 187 7.75 -5.56 -8.15
CA LEU A 187 8.38 -5.13 -9.39
C LEU A 187 9.43 -6.16 -9.83
N PRO A 188 9.50 -6.50 -11.13
CA PRO A 188 10.57 -7.35 -11.63
C PRO A 188 11.89 -6.57 -11.60
N ALA A 189 13.02 -7.28 -11.47
CA ALA A 189 14.35 -6.66 -11.40
C ALA A 189 14.71 -5.75 -12.60
N SER A 190 14.06 -5.93 -13.75
CA SER A 190 14.20 -5.09 -14.95
C SER A 190 13.42 -3.78 -14.91
N CYS A 191 12.58 -3.56 -13.89
CA CYS A 191 11.79 -2.34 -13.75
C CYS A 191 12.67 -1.15 -13.38
N GLY A 192 12.52 -0.04 -14.10
CA GLY A 192 13.26 1.21 -13.83
C GLY A 192 12.99 1.80 -12.44
N PHE A 193 11.92 1.39 -11.76
CA PHE A 193 11.58 1.82 -10.40
C PHE A 193 12.12 0.88 -9.30
N CYS A 194 12.86 -0.18 -9.64
CA CYS A 194 13.42 -1.08 -8.63
C CYS A 194 14.40 -0.38 -7.65
N GLY A 195 15.13 0.64 -8.12
CA GLY A 195 15.99 1.45 -7.23
C GLY A 195 15.17 2.16 -6.17
N TRP A 196 14.13 2.88 -6.59
CA TRP A 196 13.18 3.55 -5.68
C TRP A 196 12.57 2.58 -4.66
N LYS A 197 12.12 1.41 -5.11
CA LYS A 197 11.60 0.35 -4.23
C LYS A 197 12.65 -0.04 -3.19
N LYS A 198 13.87 -0.40 -3.60
CA LYS A 198 14.93 -0.87 -2.69
C LYS A 198 15.31 0.17 -1.64
N GLU A 199 15.32 1.44 -2.02
CA GLU A 199 15.67 2.53 -1.11
C GLU A 199 14.58 2.85 -0.08
N ASN A 200 13.32 2.56 -0.39
CA ASN A 200 12.19 3.05 0.42
C ASN A 200 11.30 1.94 0.99
N GLU A 201 11.39 0.70 0.52
CA GLU A 201 10.53 -0.42 0.93
C GLU A 201 10.51 -0.61 2.45
N GLU A 202 11.67 -0.62 3.10
CA GLU A 202 11.79 -0.83 4.54
C GLU A 202 11.08 0.26 5.35
N MET A 203 11.30 1.52 4.99
CA MET A 203 10.61 2.64 5.63
C MET A 203 9.11 2.59 5.35
N THR A 204 8.70 2.25 4.14
CA THR A 204 7.27 2.11 3.80
C THR A 204 6.61 1.01 4.64
N LEU A 205 7.24 -0.15 4.82
CA LEU A 205 6.71 -1.21 5.70
C LEU A 205 6.54 -0.74 7.14
N LEU A 206 7.53 -0.01 7.68
CA LEU A 206 7.44 0.59 9.00
C LEU A 206 6.27 1.57 9.11
N LEU A 207 6.13 2.48 8.15
CA LEU A 207 5.09 3.49 8.17
C LEU A 207 3.68 2.87 8.07
N HIS A 208 3.48 1.85 7.24
CA HIS A 208 2.20 1.11 7.20
C HIS A 208 1.88 0.46 8.54
N ALA A 209 2.87 -0.18 9.18
CA ALA A 209 2.67 -0.78 10.50
C ALA A 209 2.28 0.28 11.54
N MET A 210 2.93 1.45 11.52
CA MET A 210 2.59 2.55 12.42
C MET A 210 1.17 3.09 12.17
N ILE A 211 0.73 3.20 10.91
CA ILE A 211 -0.64 3.62 10.58
C ILE A 211 -1.66 2.66 11.19
N GLU A 212 -1.53 1.36 10.95
CA GLU A 212 -2.46 0.35 11.45
C GLU A 212 -2.56 0.38 12.98
N ILE A 213 -1.42 0.58 13.66
CA ILE A 213 -1.39 0.68 15.12
C ILE A 213 -2.05 1.98 15.60
N VAL A 214 -1.74 3.12 14.98
CA VAL A 214 -2.35 4.41 15.32
C VAL A 214 -3.86 4.37 15.12
N GLU A 215 -4.34 3.82 14.01
CA GLU A 215 -5.76 3.61 13.72
C GLU A 215 -6.41 2.75 14.80
N TYR A 216 -5.80 1.60 15.12
CA TYR A 216 -6.30 0.70 16.17
C TYR A 216 -6.44 1.40 17.53
N TYR A 217 -5.40 2.09 18.01
CA TYR A 217 -5.48 2.79 19.30
C TYR A 217 -6.50 3.92 19.27
N THR A 218 -6.57 4.67 18.17
CA THR A 218 -7.50 5.79 18.01
C THR A 218 -8.95 5.32 18.06
N GLU A 219 -9.30 4.28 17.29
CA GLU A 219 -10.64 3.69 17.27
C GLU A 219 -11.03 3.14 18.65
N LYS A 220 -10.12 2.39 19.28
CA LYS A 220 -10.37 1.79 20.61
C LYS A 220 -10.55 2.82 21.70
N VAL A 221 -9.76 3.90 21.71
CA VAL A 221 -9.89 4.97 22.71
C VAL A 221 -11.13 5.82 22.48
N LYS A 222 -11.57 6.01 21.23
CA LYS A 222 -12.82 6.71 20.90
C LYS A 222 -14.07 5.86 21.16
N GLY A 223 -13.92 4.54 21.29
CA GLY A 223 -15.03 3.60 21.39
C GLY A 223 -15.75 3.38 20.04
N GLU A 224 -15.06 3.65 18.93
CA GLU A 224 -15.56 3.39 17.58
C GLU A 224 -15.40 1.89 17.26
N LYS A 225 -16.40 1.31 16.58
CA LYS A 225 -16.47 -0.12 16.25
C LYS A 225 -15.97 -0.39 14.85
#